data_AF-A0A2E8BT60-F1
#
_entry.id   AF-A0A2E8BT60-F1
#
_cell.length_a   1.000
_cell.length_b   1.000
_cell.length_c   1.000
_cell.angle_alpha   90.00
_cell.angle_beta   90.00
_cell.angle_gamma   90.00
#
_symmetry.space_group_name_H-M   'P 1'
#
loop_
_entity.id
_entity.type
_entity.pdbx_description
1 polymer ?
#
loop_
_entity_poly.entity_id
_entity_poly.type
_entity_poly.pdbx_seq_one_letter_code
_entity_poly.pdbx_strand_id
1 'polypeptide(L)'
;MVGPGSWGIAGNPISHSPTPRMFSIVGEYLGIEAHQIYIESSSIEDFVEKTSQIKDDIWVSCTSPLKHSAPTGLGVKSPGSVGAVNQLMRSGGYWSGANTDGLGFVSACRHIGVDPSIATLRIRGGGSAARSIAAVWSSEGGSIITETGRRALSSGPWDDRILESGQADLAVDLDASPAGGKSADLEGDMQVSVSYAKGASADEFAIMMLAAQHLHAWKTLFAPPRENDLPNLTEFLSRL
;
A
#
# COMPACT_ATOMS: atom_id res chain seq x y z
N MET A 1 -17.90 -12.46 -12.12
CA MET A 1 -17.97 -12.05 -10.70
C MET A 1 -18.72 -10.74 -10.69
N VAL A 2 -19.79 -10.63 -9.91
CA VAL A 2 -20.45 -9.33 -9.66
C VAL A 2 -19.50 -8.56 -8.73
N GLY A 3 -19.16 -7.32 -9.06
CA GLY A 3 -18.32 -6.49 -8.19
C GLY A 3 -19.01 -6.11 -6.88
N PRO A 4 -18.36 -5.32 -6.00
CA PRO A 4 -18.95 -4.92 -4.75
C PRO A 4 -20.09 -3.92 -5.00
N GLY A 5 -20.98 -3.73 -4.02
CA GLY A 5 -21.90 -2.59 -4.06
C GLY A 5 -21.18 -1.26 -3.79
N SER A 6 -20.06 -1.29 -3.08
CA SER A 6 -19.26 -0.10 -2.79
C SER A 6 -17.76 -0.37 -2.70
N TRP A 7 -16.96 0.64 -3.05
CA TRP A 7 -15.53 0.62 -2.80
C TRP A 7 -14.99 1.97 -2.34
N GLY A 8 -13.79 1.97 -1.75
CA GLY A 8 -13.10 3.22 -1.48
C GLY A 8 -12.02 3.12 -0.42
N ILE A 9 -12.02 4.06 0.52
CA ILE A 9 -10.97 4.17 1.52
C ILE A 9 -11.52 4.23 2.95
N ALA A 10 -10.79 3.62 3.88
CA ALA A 10 -11.05 3.68 5.31
C ALA A 10 -9.83 4.10 6.13
N GLY A 11 -10.04 4.93 7.15
CA GLY A 11 -8.99 5.42 8.06
C GLY A 11 -9.18 6.89 8.41
N ASN A 12 -8.16 7.53 8.97
CA ASN A 12 -8.23 8.94 9.34
C ASN A 12 -6.83 9.59 9.39
N PRO A 13 -6.55 10.67 8.64
CA PRO A 13 -7.41 11.38 7.68
C PRO A 13 -7.41 10.75 6.27
N ILE A 14 -8.52 10.88 5.54
CA ILE A 14 -8.70 10.27 4.20
C ILE A 14 -9.46 11.15 3.18
N SER A 15 -9.89 12.35 3.56
CA SER A 15 -10.77 13.23 2.76
C SER A 15 -10.21 13.67 1.41
N HIS A 16 -8.90 13.58 1.20
CA HIS A 16 -8.22 13.94 -0.05
C HIS A 16 -7.55 12.74 -0.72
N SER A 17 -7.93 11.52 -0.34
CA SER A 17 -7.35 10.31 -0.93
C SER A 17 -7.83 10.09 -2.37
N PRO A 18 -6.93 9.78 -3.33
CA PRO A 18 -7.31 9.40 -4.68
C PRO A 18 -7.83 7.95 -4.77
N THR A 19 -7.79 7.17 -3.68
CA THR A 19 -8.14 5.75 -3.65
C THR A 19 -9.52 5.43 -4.26
N PRO A 20 -10.61 6.16 -3.98
CA PRO A 20 -11.90 5.84 -4.61
C PRO A 20 -11.89 6.03 -6.14
N ARG A 21 -11.14 7.03 -6.65
CA ARG A 21 -10.95 7.21 -8.10
C ARG A 21 -10.10 6.08 -8.68
N MET A 22 -9.06 5.64 -7.97
CA MET A 22 -8.22 4.50 -8.36
C MET A 22 -9.02 3.19 -8.46
N PHE A 23 -9.95 2.93 -7.54
CA PHE A 23 -10.90 1.82 -7.70
C PHE A 23 -11.74 1.96 -8.97
N SER A 24 -12.32 3.14 -9.21
CA SER A 24 -13.13 3.37 -10.42
C SER A 24 -12.34 3.18 -11.71
N ILE A 25 -11.08 3.62 -11.77
CA ILE A 25 -10.23 3.42 -12.97
C ILE A 25 -10.13 1.94 -13.31
N VAL A 26 -9.81 1.08 -12.34
CA VAL A 26 -9.72 -0.37 -12.58
C VAL A 26 -11.10 -0.99 -12.83
N GLY A 27 -12.13 -0.55 -12.10
CA GLY A 27 -13.51 -0.97 -12.32
C GLY A 27 -13.97 -0.75 -13.77
N GLU A 28 -13.67 0.42 -14.33
CA GLU A 28 -13.98 0.78 -15.72
C GLU A 28 -13.28 -0.17 -16.74
N TYR A 29 -12.03 -0.58 -16.50
CA TYR A 29 -11.35 -1.59 -17.34
C TYR A 29 -12.04 -2.96 -17.28
N LEU A 30 -12.58 -3.33 -16.12
CA LEU A 30 -13.18 -4.64 -15.90
C LEU A 30 -14.69 -4.69 -16.18
N GLY A 31 -15.31 -3.55 -16.51
CA GLY A 31 -16.75 -3.40 -16.65
C GLY A 31 -17.51 -3.54 -15.33
N ILE A 32 -16.90 -3.12 -14.22
CA ILE A 32 -17.45 -3.15 -12.87
C ILE A 32 -17.74 -1.72 -12.42
N GLU A 33 -18.93 -1.50 -11.88
CA GLU A 33 -19.33 -0.23 -11.27
C GLU A 33 -19.71 -0.46 -9.81
N ALA A 34 -19.36 0.49 -8.94
CA ALA A 34 -19.75 0.48 -7.53
C ALA A 34 -19.77 1.90 -6.97
N HIS A 35 -20.46 2.10 -5.85
CA HIS A 35 -20.49 3.39 -5.16
C HIS A 35 -19.14 3.70 -4.49
N GLN A 36 -18.61 4.89 -4.73
CA GLN A 36 -17.43 5.39 -4.04
C GLN A 36 -17.77 5.79 -2.61
N ILE A 37 -17.02 5.29 -1.63
CA ILE A 37 -17.23 5.56 -0.21
C ILE A 37 -15.94 6.02 0.48
N TYR A 38 -16.12 6.88 1.48
CA TYR A 38 -15.08 7.31 2.41
C TYR A 38 -15.53 6.94 3.81
N ILE A 39 -14.83 6.01 4.45
CA ILE A 39 -15.13 5.55 5.81
C ILE A 39 -14.11 6.17 6.75
N GLU A 40 -14.35 7.42 7.14
CA GLU A 40 -13.50 8.08 8.13
C GLU A 40 -13.62 7.34 9.45
N SER A 41 -12.53 6.76 9.93
CA SER A 41 -12.55 5.96 11.15
C SER A 41 -11.25 6.01 11.92
N SER A 42 -11.38 6.20 13.23
CA SER A 42 -10.25 6.33 14.17
C SER A 42 -9.98 5.05 14.96
N SER A 43 -10.80 4.00 14.80
CA SER A 43 -10.60 2.70 15.45
C SER A 43 -11.23 1.56 14.64
N ILE A 44 -10.89 0.31 14.96
CA ILE A 44 -11.46 -0.82 14.22
C ILE A 44 -12.94 -1.04 14.57
N GLU A 45 -13.34 -0.71 15.80
CA GLU A 45 -14.72 -0.81 16.29
C GLU A 45 -15.64 0.14 15.52
N ASP A 46 -15.22 1.40 15.35
CA ASP A 46 -15.95 2.40 14.57
C ASP A 46 -16.02 2.01 13.08
N PHE A 47 -14.95 1.43 12.52
CA PHE A 47 -14.97 0.88 11.17
C PHE A 47 -15.98 -0.27 11.02
N VAL A 48 -16.01 -1.20 11.97
CA VAL A 48 -16.97 -2.32 11.98
C VAL A 48 -18.40 -1.80 12.11
N GLU A 49 -18.65 -0.85 13.00
CA GLU A 49 -19.96 -0.22 13.18
C GLU A 49 -20.44 0.43 11.87
N LYS A 50 -19.61 1.28 11.25
CA LYS A 50 -19.94 1.96 10.00
C LYS A 50 -20.18 1.00 8.84
N THR A 51 -19.36 -0.03 8.72
CA THR A 51 -19.51 -1.03 7.65
C THR A 51 -20.68 -1.98 7.88
N SER A 52 -21.12 -2.19 9.12
CA SER A 52 -22.29 -3.03 9.43
C SER A 52 -23.61 -2.50 8.84
N GLN A 53 -23.68 -1.18 8.59
CA GLN A 53 -24.87 -0.53 8.02
C GLN A 53 -24.99 -0.70 6.49
N ILE A 54 -23.89 -1.05 5.83
CA ILE A 54 -23.86 -1.32 4.40
C ILE A 54 -24.21 -2.80 4.22
N LYS A 55 -25.21 -3.11 3.39
CA LYS A 55 -25.65 -4.50 3.17
C LYS A 55 -24.86 -5.23 2.10
N ASP A 56 -24.41 -4.50 1.08
CA ASP A 56 -23.70 -5.07 -0.05
C ASP A 56 -22.24 -5.38 0.28
N ASP A 57 -21.58 -6.10 -0.63
CA ASP A 57 -20.14 -6.33 -0.57
C ASP A 57 -19.36 -5.00 -0.62
N ILE A 58 -18.23 -4.93 0.09
CA ILE A 58 -17.42 -3.72 0.23
C ILE A 58 -15.95 -4.03 -0.01
N TRP A 59 -15.31 -3.24 -0.88
CA TRP A 59 -13.86 -3.31 -1.10
C TRP A 59 -13.20 -1.99 -0.70
N VAL A 60 -12.29 -2.00 0.28
CA VAL A 60 -11.64 -0.77 0.73
C VAL A 60 -10.14 -0.95 0.84
N SER A 61 -9.40 0.07 0.43
CA SER A 61 -8.04 0.25 0.93
C SER A 61 -8.14 0.87 2.33
N CYS A 62 -7.28 0.44 3.25
CA CYS A 62 -7.26 0.98 4.60
C CYS A 62 -5.90 1.57 4.95
N THR A 63 -5.95 2.70 5.66
CA THR A 63 -4.78 3.41 6.17
C THR A 63 -4.81 3.50 7.69
N SER A 64 -3.85 4.20 8.27
CA SER A 64 -3.82 4.47 9.71
C SER A 64 -5.16 5.04 10.19
N PRO A 65 -5.65 4.63 11.37
CA PRO A 65 -5.05 3.68 12.31
C PRO A 65 -5.43 2.20 12.10
N LEU A 66 -6.13 1.85 11.01
CA LEU A 66 -6.80 0.55 10.86
C LEU A 66 -5.88 -0.61 10.49
N LYS A 67 -4.74 -0.33 9.83
CA LYS A 67 -3.89 -1.38 9.21
C LYS A 67 -3.49 -2.50 10.16
N HIS A 68 -3.20 -2.16 11.42
CA HIS A 68 -2.74 -3.10 12.45
C HIS A 68 -3.88 -3.75 13.24
N SER A 69 -5.02 -3.09 13.36
CA SER A 69 -6.16 -3.59 14.13
C SER A 69 -7.11 -4.43 13.29
N ALA A 70 -7.16 -4.22 11.98
CA ALA A 70 -8.01 -4.98 11.06
C ALA A 70 -7.80 -6.50 11.08
N PRO A 71 -6.56 -7.05 11.11
CA PRO A 71 -6.35 -8.50 11.22
C PRO A 71 -7.10 -9.15 12.37
N THR A 72 -6.93 -8.60 13.58
CA THR A 72 -7.59 -9.13 14.79
C THR A 72 -9.08 -8.78 14.80
N GLY A 73 -9.44 -7.52 14.52
CA GLY A 73 -10.81 -7.04 14.65
C GLY A 73 -11.78 -7.59 13.59
N LEU A 74 -11.28 -8.05 12.45
CA LEU A 74 -12.08 -8.64 11.37
C LEU A 74 -11.85 -10.15 11.20
N GLY A 75 -10.91 -10.74 11.95
CA GLY A 75 -10.49 -12.12 11.77
C GLY A 75 -9.80 -12.40 10.43
N VAL A 76 -9.17 -11.39 9.82
CA VAL A 76 -8.46 -11.55 8.55
C VAL A 76 -7.01 -11.99 8.78
N LYS A 77 -6.54 -12.93 7.96
CA LYS A 77 -5.12 -13.33 8.00
C LYS A 77 -4.26 -12.23 7.40
N SER A 78 -3.28 -11.73 8.16
CA SER A 78 -2.22 -10.89 7.60
C SER A 78 -1.26 -11.75 6.78
N PRO A 79 -0.86 -11.33 5.58
CA PRO A 79 0.23 -11.99 4.84
C PRO A 79 1.55 -11.87 5.59
N GLY A 80 2.31 -12.96 5.66
CA GLY A 80 3.67 -13.01 6.23
C GLY A 80 3.77 -12.56 7.70
N SER A 81 4.94 -12.05 8.08
CA SER A 81 5.26 -11.56 9.43
C SER A 81 4.91 -10.08 9.67
N VAL A 82 4.29 -9.39 8.71
CA VAL A 82 4.05 -7.93 8.79
C VAL A 82 3.01 -7.58 9.84
N GLY A 83 2.00 -8.43 10.04
CA GLY A 83 0.92 -8.23 11.01
C GLY A 83 0.03 -7.00 10.69
N ALA A 84 -0.16 -6.69 9.41
CA ALA A 84 -0.98 -5.59 8.95
C ALA A 84 -1.52 -5.84 7.55
N VAL A 85 -2.70 -5.28 7.27
CA VAL A 85 -3.32 -5.27 5.93
C VAL A 85 -3.54 -3.82 5.49
N ASN A 86 -3.51 -3.55 4.19
CA ASN A 86 -3.84 -2.24 3.60
C ASN A 86 -4.97 -2.34 2.56
N GLN A 87 -5.49 -3.54 2.32
CA GLN A 87 -6.60 -3.83 1.41
C GLN A 87 -7.54 -4.82 2.10
N LEU A 88 -8.83 -4.54 2.07
CA LEU A 88 -9.88 -5.31 2.72
C LEU A 88 -11.02 -5.56 1.73
N MET A 89 -11.48 -6.80 1.69
CA MET A 89 -12.63 -7.21 0.91
C MET A 89 -13.63 -7.90 1.83
N ARG A 90 -14.84 -7.35 1.92
CA ARG A 90 -16.00 -8.06 2.44
C ARG A 90 -16.79 -8.64 1.28
N SER A 91 -16.88 -9.97 1.23
CA SER A 91 -17.75 -10.67 0.29
C SER A 91 -18.61 -11.72 0.97
N GLY A 92 -19.92 -11.70 0.72
CA GLY A 92 -20.87 -12.62 1.35
C GLY A 92 -20.85 -12.56 2.89
N GLY A 93 -20.55 -11.38 3.45
CA GLY A 93 -20.41 -11.16 4.89
C GLY A 93 -19.05 -11.54 5.50
N TYR A 94 -18.12 -12.11 4.72
CA TYR A 94 -16.81 -12.51 5.21
C TYR A 94 -15.72 -11.51 4.81
N TRP A 95 -14.87 -11.15 5.76
CA TRP A 95 -13.72 -10.30 5.50
C TRP A 95 -12.50 -11.13 5.07
N SER A 96 -11.78 -10.58 4.11
CA SER A 96 -10.47 -11.01 3.67
C SER A 96 -9.59 -9.78 3.51
N GLY A 97 -8.27 -9.95 3.56
CA GLY A 97 -7.34 -8.83 3.49
C GLY A 97 -6.03 -9.19 2.85
N ALA A 98 -5.37 -8.17 2.32
CA ALA A 98 -4.05 -8.26 1.73
C ALA A 98 -3.18 -7.09 2.20
N ASN A 99 -1.88 -7.29 2.14
CA ASN A 99 -0.89 -6.23 2.27
C ASN A 99 -0.15 -6.10 0.94
N THR A 100 -0.31 -4.95 0.30
CA THR A 100 0.26 -4.65 -1.01
C THR A 100 1.33 -3.57 -0.93
N ASP A 101 1.68 -3.07 0.26
CA ASP A 101 2.62 -1.96 0.43
C ASP A 101 3.97 -2.25 -0.24
N GLY A 102 4.60 -3.38 0.10
CA GLY A 102 5.90 -3.76 -0.44
C GLY A 102 5.87 -4.05 -1.95
N LEU A 103 4.84 -4.75 -2.43
CA LEU A 103 4.66 -5.03 -3.87
C LEU A 103 4.46 -3.75 -4.68
N GLY A 104 3.67 -2.81 -4.15
CA GLY A 104 3.46 -1.51 -4.75
C GLY A 104 4.72 -0.66 -4.79
N PHE A 105 5.51 -0.65 -3.70
CA PHE A 105 6.79 0.06 -3.67
C PHE A 105 7.77 -0.48 -4.70
N VAL A 106 7.98 -1.80 -4.75
CA VAL A 106 8.86 -2.46 -5.72
C VAL A 106 8.42 -2.20 -7.16
N SER A 107 7.12 -2.22 -7.44
CA SER A 107 6.59 -1.94 -8.78
C SER A 107 6.79 -0.48 -9.19
N ALA A 108 6.60 0.46 -8.26
CA ALA A 108 6.89 1.87 -8.49
C ALA A 108 8.39 2.12 -8.72
N CYS A 109 9.27 1.44 -7.98
CA CYS A 109 10.72 1.49 -8.19
C CYS A 109 11.09 1.04 -9.62
N ARG A 110 10.56 -0.10 -10.05
CA ARG A 110 10.77 -0.60 -11.43
C ARG A 110 10.27 0.40 -12.48
N HIS A 111 9.14 1.06 -12.21
CA HIS A 111 8.57 2.05 -13.11
C HIS A 111 9.48 3.29 -13.31
N ILE A 112 10.19 3.70 -12.26
CA ILE A 112 11.17 4.79 -12.33
C ILE A 112 12.59 4.32 -12.72
N GLY A 113 12.75 3.05 -13.12
CA GLY A 113 14.02 2.51 -13.61
C GLY A 113 14.96 1.92 -12.55
N VAL A 114 14.51 1.75 -11.30
CA VAL A 114 15.29 1.08 -10.25
C VAL A 114 14.93 -0.41 -10.23
N ASP A 115 15.92 -1.28 -10.44
CA ASP A 115 15.76 -2.74 -10.32
C ASP A 115 16.08 -3.23 -8.90
N PRO A 116 15.08 -3.66 -8.12
CA PRO A 116 15.30 -4.09 -6.73
C PRO A 116 16.16 -5.34 -6.60
N SER A 117 16.37 -6.13 -7.66
CA SER A 117 17.15 -7.37 -7.57
C SER A 117 18.65 -7.15 -7.39
N ILE A 118 19.13 -5.95 -7.73
CA ILE A 118 20.54 -5.55 -7.66
C ILE A 118 20.77 -4.27 -6.85
N ALA A 119 19.71 -3.51 -6.56
CA ALA A 119 19.80 -2.24 -5.86
C ALA A 119 19.85 -2.38 -4.34
N THR A 120 20.48 -1.41 -3.69
CA THR A 120 20.53 -1.22 -2.25
C THR A 120 19.55 -0.14 -1.81
N LEU A 121 18.62 -0.51 -0.91
CA LEU A 121 17.62 0.39 -0.34
C LEU A 121 18.06 0.90 1.04
N ARG A 122 18.20 2.21 1.21
CA ARG A 122 18.27 2.84 2.53
C ARG A 122 16.87 3.11 3.06
N ILE A 123 16.53 2.50 4.19
CA ILE A 123 15.19 2.58 4.77
C ILE A 123 15.24 3.18 6.18
N ARG A 124 14.49 4.25 6.39
CA ARG A 124 14.25 4.81 7.72
C ARG A 124 12.83 4.52 8.17
N GLY A 125 12.70 3.85 9.32
CA GLY A 125 11.43 3.50 9.94
C GLY A 125 11.18 1.98 10.04
N GLY A 126 10.25 1.60 10.92
CA GLY A 126 9.99 0.20 11.29
C GLY A 126 8.52 -0.17 11.42
N GLY A 127 7.63 0.67 10.86
CA GLY A 127 6.19 0.41 10.79
C GLY A 127 5.81 -0.73 9.85
N SER A 128 4.51 -1.00 9.70
CA SER A 128 4.00 -2.04 8.78
C SER A 128 4.46 -1.84 7.34
N ALA A 129 4.43 -0.60 6.83
CA ALA A 129 4.90 -0.29 5.49
C ALA A 129 6.39 -0.62 5.34
N ALA A 130 7.23 -0.22 6.31
CA ALA A 130 8.67 -0.49 6.29
C ALA A 130 8.99 -1.98 6.28
N ARG A 131 8.33 -2.76 7.14
CA ARG A 131 8.48 -4.22 7.17
C ARG A 131 7.97 -4.88 5.90
N SER A 132 6.88 -4.39 5.32
CA SER A 132 6.37 -4.92 4.05
C SER A 132 7.31 -4.62 2.89
N ILE A 133 7.83 -3.39 2.81
CA ILE A 133 8.83 -2.99 1.81
C ILE A 133 10.09 -3.82 1.97
N ALA A 134 10.66 -3.90 3.17
CA ALA A 134 11.86 -4.66 3.43
C ALA A 134 11.72 -6.14 3.06
N ALA A 135 10.59 -6.77 3.40
CA ALA A 135 10.33 -8.17 3.07
C ALA A 135 10.24 -8.42 1.56
N VAL A 136 9.55 -7.56 0.81
CA VAL A 136 9.45 -7.74 -0.64
C VAL A 136 10.78 -7.39 -1.31
N TRP A 137 11.43 -6.29 -0.91
CA TRP A 137 12.71 -5.86 -1.44
C TRP A 137 13.80 -6.94 -1.28
N SER A 138 13.94 -7.51 -0.09
CA SER A 138 14.91 -8.59 0.16
C SER A 138 14.59 -9.86 -0.62
N SER A 139 13.30 -10.16 -0.81
CA SER A 139 12.86 -11.33 -1.59
C SER A 139 13.15 -11.21 -3.09
N GLU A 140 13.23 -9.98 -3.61
CA GLU A 140 13.64 -9.69 -4.98
C GLU A 140 15.17 -9.81 -5.17
N GLY A 141 15.92 -9.83 -4.07
CA GLY A 141 17.39 -9.99 -4.05
C GLY A 141 18.15 -8.76 -3.55
N GLY A 142 17.46 -7.63 -3.39
CA GLY A 142 18.06 -6.35 -3.02
C GLY A 142 18.61 -6.29 -1.60
N SER A 143 19.65 -5.49 -1.44
CA SER A 143 20.28 -5.20 -0.15
C SER A 143 19.58 -4.05 0.56
N ILE A 144 19.70 -4.01 1.89
CA ILE A 144 19.05 -2.98 2.72
C ILE A 144 20.07 -2.36 3.68
N ILE A 145 20.07 -1.03 3.77
CA ILE A 145 20.76 -0.27 4.82
C ILE A 145 19.66 0.32 5.71
N THR A 146 19.74 0.09 7.02
CA THR A 146 18.73 0.60 7.95
C THR A 146 19.19 1.91 8.59
N GLU A 147 18.27 2.87 8.69
CA GLU A 147 18.50 4.16 9.31
C GLU A 147 17.72 4.31 10.61
N THR A 148 18.33 4.96 11.59
CA THR A 148 17.70 5.15 12.89
C THR A 148 16.56 6.15 12.79
N GLY A 149 15.34 5.66 13.04
CA GLY A 149 14.12 6.45 13.04
C GLY A 149 13.44 6.50 14.41
N ARG A 150 12.18 6.92 14.40
CA ARG A 150 11.24 6.81 15.53
C ARG A 150 11.01 5.35 15.93
N ARG A 151 11.00 4.45 14.94
CA ARG A 151 10.88 3.00 15.14
C ARG A 151 11.94 2.30 14.32
N ALA A 152 12.78 1.49 14.96
CA ALA A 152 13.74 0.64 14.27
C ALA A 152 13.03 -0.45 13.46
N LEU A 153 13.59 -0.80 12.31
CA LEU A 153 13.19 -1.99 11.57
C LEU A 153 13.60 -3.22 12.41
N SER A 154 12.61 -3.98 12.89
CA SER A 154 12.85 -5.18 13.70
C SER A 154 13.45 -6.31 12.84
N SER A 155 13.85 -7.42 13.48
CA SER A 155 14.22 -8.64 12.77
C SER A 155 13.08 -9.15 11.88
N GLY A 156 13.43 -9.71 10.72
CA GLY A 156 12.50 -10.25 9.73
C GLY A 156 13.18 -11.02 8.61
N PRO A 157 12.44 -11.44 7.58
CA PRO A 157 12.99 -12.20 6.44
C PRO A 157 14.02 -11.42 5.59
N TRP A 158 14.27 -10.16 5.91
CA TRP A 158 15.27 -9.31 5.27
C TRP A 158 16.62 -9.31 5.99
N ASP A 159 16.75 -9.96 7.15
CA ASP A 159 17.94 -9.88 8.00
C ASP A 159 19.23 -10.28 7.25
N ASP A 160 19.18 -11.33 6.42
CA ASP A 160 20.32 -11.80 5.61
C ASP A 160 20.71 -10.84 4.47
N ARG A 161 19.94 -9.77 4.25
CA ARG A 161 20.18 -8.74 3.22
C ARG A 161 20.52 -7.38 3.82
N ILE A 162 20.58 -7.26 5.15
CA ILE A 162 21.01 -6.01 5.80
C ILE A 162 22.52 -5.84 5.64
N LEU A 163 22.93 -4.67 5.17
CA LEU A 163 24.32 -4.22 5.12
C LEU A 163 24.60 -3.29 6.30
N GLU A 164 25.78 -3.42 6.91
CA GLU A 164 26.23 -2.53 7.99
C GLU A 164 26.55 -1.11 7.48
N SER A 165 27.03 -1.00 6.24
CA SER A 165 27.38 0.27 5.58
C SER A 165 27.41 0.10 4.07
N GLY A 166 27.38 1.21 3.34
CA GLY A 166 27.45 1.22 1.88
C GLY A 166 26.76 2.43 1.26
N GLN A 167 26.85 2.53 -0.06
CA GLN A 167 26.07 3.48 -0.85
C GLN A 167 24.73 2.85 -1.20
N ALA A 168 23.66 3.64 -1.10
CA ALA A 168 22.32 3.20 -1.47
C ALA A 168 21.96 3.79 -2.84
N ASP A 169 21.36 2.97 -3.71
CA ASP A 169 20.80 3.44 -4.98
C ASP A 169 19.49 4.21 -4.75
N LEU A 170 18.74 3.80 -3.72
CA LEU A 170 17.44 4.39 -3.38
C LEU A 170 17.31 4.57 -1.87
N ALA A 171 16.73 5.69 -1.44
CA ALA A 171 16.42 5.96 -0.04
C ALA A 171 14.93 6.30 0.16
N VAL A 172 14.37 5.89 1.30
CA VAL A 172 12.99 6.19 1.69
C VAL A 172 12.85 6.41 3.20
N ASP A 173 12.22 7.52 3.58
CA ASP A 173 11.84 7.80 4.97
C ASP A 173 10.36 7.50 5.22
N LEU A 174 10.10 6.40 5.93
CA LEU A 174 8.77 5.91 6.27
C LEU A 174 8.27 6.40 7.63
N ASP A 175 9.10 7.15 8.36
CA ASP A 175 8.73 7.84 9.59
C ASP A 175 8.29 9.29 9.36
N ALA A 176 8.38 9.75 8.11
CA ALA A 176 7.83 11.03 7.65
C ALA A 176 6.33 11.11 7.99
N SER A 177 5.87 12.31 8.33
CA SER A 177 4.45 12.47 8.66
C SER A 177 3.57 12.24 7.41
N PRO A 178 2.37 11.66 7.58
CA PRO A 178 1.40 11.57 6.50
C PRO A 178 1.06 12.96 5.92
N ALA A 179 0.44 12.97 4.73
CA ALA A 179 -0.01 14.19 4.06
C ALA A 179 1.12 15.15 3.64
N GLY A 180 2.23 14.62 3.11
CA GLY A 180 3.36 15.42 2.61
C GLY A 180 4.30 15.95 3.70
N GLY A 181 4.39 15.26 4.84
CA GLY A 181 5.33 15.61 5.90
C GLY A 181 6.78 15.60 5.42
N LYS A 182 7.62 16.42 6.07
CA LYS A 182 9.06 16.46 5.76
C LYS A 182 9.73 15.13 6.08
N SER A 183 10.40 14.56 5.09
CA SER A 183 11.31 13.43 5.25
C SER A 183 12.64 13.89 5.82
N ALA A 184 13.32 13.00 6.55
CA ALA A 184 14.74 13.11 6.79
C ALA A 184 15.51 13.04 5.47
N ASP A 185 16.62 13.76 5.37
CA ASP A 185 17.55 13.64 4.25
C ASP A 185 18.39 12.38 4.46
N LEU A 186 18.29 11.44 3.52
CA LEU A 186 18.92 10.12 3.60
C LEU A 186 19.89 9.98 2.44
N GLU A 187 21.12 9.51 2.72
CA GLU A 187 22.11 9.32 1.67
C GLU A 187 21.72 8.20 0.71
N GLY A 188 21.69 8.53 -0.58
CA GLY A 188 21.55 7.60 -1.69
C GLY A 188 21.53 8.34 -3.02
N ASP A 189 21.65 7.61 -4.12
CA ASP A 189 21.65 8.21 -5.47
C ASP A 189 20.29 8.87 -5.79
N MET A 190 19.21 8.33 -5.22
CA MET A 190 17.87 8.90 -5.29
C MET A 190 17.14 8.74 -3.95
N GLN A 191 16.35 9.74 -3.56
CA GLN A 191 15.41 9.63 -2.45
C GLN A 191 13.97 9.81 -2.92
N VAL A 192 13.09 8.91 -2.49
CA VAL A 192 11.64 8.94 -2.80
C VAL A 192 10.79 9.19 -1.56
N SER A 193 9.62 9.79 -1.77
CA SER A 193 8.58 9.96 -0.74
C SER A 193 7.40 9.03 -1.02
N VAL A 194 6.91 8.37 0.02
CA VAL A 194 5.65 7.59 -0.01
C VAL A 194 4.45 8.38 0.55
N SER A 195 4.69 9.62 0.97
CA SER A 195 3.68 10.54 1.48
C SER A 195 3.33 11.54 0.40
N TYR A 196 2.03 11.72 0.14
CA TYR A 196 1.50 12.66 -0.85
C TYR A 196 0.64 13.71 -0.17
N ALA A 197 0.52 14.88 -0.79
CA ALA A 197 -0.35 15.97 -0.34
C ALA A 197 -1.59 16.10 -1.23
N LYS A 198 -2.49 17.01 -0.87
CA LYS A 198 -3.65 17.36 -1.70
C LYS A 198 -3.17 17.90 -3.06
N GLY A 199 -3.71 17.35 -4.14
CA GLY A 199 -3.35 17.75 -5.51
C GLY A 199 -2.07 17.08 -6.04
N ALA A 200 -1.62 16.00 -5.39
CA ALA A 200 -0.49 15.23 -5.87
C ALA A 200 -0.72 14.69 -7.29
N SER A 201 0.33 14.72 -8.11
CA SER A 201 0.29 14.31 -9.52
C SER A 201 0.63 12.84 -9.71
N ALA A 202 0.26 12.28 -10.87
CA ALA A 202 0.60 10.90 -11.25
C ALA A 202 2.12 10.65 -11.36
N ASP A 203 2.91 11.72 -11.52
CA ASP A 203 4.38 11.67 -11.61
C ASP A 203 5.06 11.55 -10.23
N GLU A 204 4.32 11.73 -9.13
CA GLU A 204 4.87 11.55 -7.79
C GLU A 204 4.98 10.07 -7.42
N PHE A 205 6.14 9.68 -6.88
CA PHE A 205 6.40 8.29 -6.47
C PHE A 205 5.33 7.72 -5.52
N ALA A 206 4.82 8.54 -4.61
CA ALA A 206 3.75 8.13 -3.70
C ALA A 206 2.45 7.75 -4.43
N ILE A 207 2.11 8.43 -5.52
CA ILE A 207 0.94 8.13 -6.36
C ILE A 207 1.20 6.90 -7.24
N MET A 208 2.42 6.77 -7.80
CA MET A 208 2.86 5.56 -8.51
C MET A 208 2.76 4.32 -7.63
N MET A 209 3.29 4.40 -6.41
CA MET A 209 3.21 3.33 -5.41
C MET A 209 1.77 3.00 -5.07
N LEU A 210 0.91 3.99 -4.83
CA LEU A 210 -0.49 3.77 -4.50
C LEU A 210 -1.26 3.11 -5.66
N ALA A 211 -1.07 3.55 -6.90
CA ALA A 211 -1.65 2.91 -8.07
C ALA A 211 -1.18 1.45 -8.24
N ALA A 212 0.11 1.19 -8.03
CA ALA A 212 0.65 -0.17 -8.06
C ALA A 212 0.07 -1.05 -6.94
N GLN A 213 -0.12 -0.52 -5.73
CA GLN A 213 -0.81 -1.23 -4.64
C GLN A 213 -2.22 -1.65 -5.05
N HIS A 214 -2.96 -0.76 -5.72
CA HIS A 214 -4.28 -1.09 -6.25
C HIS A 214 -4.22 -2.22 -7.27
N LEU A 215 -3.32 -2.16 -8.26
CA LEU A 215 -3.18 -3.24 -9.25
C LEU A 215 -2.90 -4.59 -8.60
N HIS A 216 -1.99 -4.63 -7.62
CA HIS A 216 -1.74 -5.85 -6.85
C HIS A 216 -2.97 -6.30 -6.06
N ALA A 217 -3.70 -5.38 -5.44
CA ALA A 217 -4.92 -5.70 -4.69
C ALA A 217 -5.99 -6.32 -5.59
N TRP A 218 -6.20 -5.76 -6.78
CA TRP A 218 -7.14 -6.29 -7.76
C TRP A 218 -6.73 -7.68 -8.26
N LYS A 219 -5.44 -7.86 -8.53
CA LYS A 219 -4.85 -9.14 -8.96
C LYS A 219 -4.94 -10.23 -7.88
N THR A 220 -4.71 -9.91 -6.61
CA THR A 220 -4.58 -10.96 -5.57
C THR A 220 -5.79 -11.11 -4.66
N LEU A 221 -6.62 -10.06 -4.54
CA LEU A 221 -7.73 -10.02 -3.58
C LEU A 221 -9.08 -9.81 -4.27
N PHE A 222 -9.25 -8.72 -5.02
CA PHE A 222 -10.58 -8.29 -5.45
C PHE A 222 -11.11 -9.06 -6.67
N ALA A 223 -10.27 -9.31 -7.68
CA ALA A 223 -10.68 -10.02 -8.89
C ALA A 223 -9.56 -10.90 -9.50
N PRO A 224 -8.99 -11.88 -8.77
CA PRO A 224 -7.89 -12.72 -9.30
C PRO A 224 -8.16 -13.39 -10.66
N PRO A 225 -9.37 -13.92 -10.95
CA PRO A 225 -9.65 -14.49 -12.27
C PRO A 225 -9.59 -13.50 -13.44
N ARG A 226 -9.52 -12.19 -13.17
CA ARG A 226 -9.51 -11.10 -14.16
C ARG A 226 -8.14 -10.43 -14.26
N GLU A 227 -7.07 -11.03 -13.73
CA GLU A 227 -5.72 -10.45 -13.72
C GLU A 227 -5.25 -9.96 -15.10
N ASN A 228 -5.51 -10.75 -16.15
CA ASN A 228 -5.07 -10.43 -17.52
C ASN A 228 -5.85 -9.27 -18.17
N ASP A 229 -6.96 -8.83 -17.55
CA ASP A 229 -7.77 -7.71 -18.03
C ASP A 229 -7.42 -6.40 -17.31
N LEU A 230 -6.51 -6.45 -16.34
CA LEU A 230 -6.06 -5.26 -15.60
C LEU A 230 -5.16 -4.39 -16.48
N PRO A 231 -5.25 -3.05 -16.36
CA PRO A 231 -4.28 -2.17 -17.01
C PRO A 231 -2.90 -2.36 -16.41
N ASN A 232 -1.85 -2.09 -17.20
CA ASN A 232 -0.52 -1.92 -16.64
C ASN A 232 -0.40 -0.59 -15.88
N LEU A 233 0.68 -0.40 -15.12
CA LEU A 233 0.86 0.79 -14.28
C LEU A 233 0.87 2.09 -15.10
N THR A 234 1.49 2.11 -16.28
CA THR A 234 1.51 3.28 -17.16
C THR A 234 0.11 3.65 -17.64
N GLU A 235 -0.66 2.67 -18.10
CA GLU A 235 -2.05 2.84 -18.51
C GLU A 235 -2.94 3.33 -17.37
N PHE A 236 -2.74 2.81 -16.15
CA PHE A 236 -3.44 3.27 -14.97
C PHE A 236 -3.12 4.75 -14.71
N LEU A 237 -1.84 5.10 -14.57
CA LEU A 237 -1.39 6.44 -14.20
C LEU A 237 -1.87 7.50 -15.19
N SER A 238 -1.96 7.16 -16.48
CA SER A 238 -2.48 8.08 -17.51
C SER A 238 -3.95 8.51 -17.32
N ARG A 239 -4.70 7.86 -16.42
CA ARG A 239 -6.13 8.12 -16.16
C ARG A 239 -6.41 8.80 -14.80
N LEU A 240 -5.37 9.09 -14.02
CA LEU A 240 -5.44 9.82 -12.75
C LEU A 240 -5.41 11.32 -12.97
#